data_AF-A0A6P5AHQ4-F1
#
_entry.id   AF-A0A6P5AHQ4-F1
#
_cell.length_a   1.000
_cell.length_b   1.000
_cell.length_c   1.000
_cell.angle_alpha   90.00
_cell.angle_beta   90.00
_cell.angle_gamma   90.00
#
_symmetry.space_group_name_H-M   'P 1'
#
loop_
_entity.id
_entity.type
_entity.pdbx_description
1 polymer ?
#
loop_
_entity_poly.entity_id
_entity_poly.type
_entity_poly.pdbx_seq_one_letter_code
_entity_poly.pdbx_strand_id
1 'polypeptide(L)'
;MAELAEELLGCRCSVLKGGMPHHRLDIIQHLVKGYPALVPYDADRNHEPICKRGHKAHWAAIPGLILGIDQWQGGLLDGYQQDSDPHCRDLYHALPDTTAPKLDWSRVHQAFLYARQGKSRRLALWKYELLHQSNAQLVEMCPVRAQEADMYIVPEEGVGGGLSSKVVLLFPPR
;
A
#
# COMPACT_ATOMS: atom_id res chain seq x y z
N MET A 1 13.21 3.85 6.19
CA MET A 1 12.32 2.66 6.06
C MET A 1 12.75 1.72 4.97
N ALA A 2 12.99 2.17 3.73
CA ALA A 2 13.53 1.31 2.68
C ALA A 2 14.85 0.66 3.11
N GLU A 3 15.86 1.46 3.47
CA GLU A 3 17.16 1.00 3.98
C GLU A 3 17.02 0.02 5.16
N LEU A 4 16.19 0.37 6.15
CA LEU A 4 15.91 -0.51 7.29
C LEU A 4 15.32 -1.86 6.89
N ALA A 5 14.43 -1.89 5.89
CA ALA A 5 13.84 -3.12 5.39
C ALA A 5 14.88 -3.98 4.65
N GLU A 6 15.75 -3.37 3.84
CA GLU A 6 16.84 -4.07 3.16
C GLU A 6 17.82 -4.68 4.17
N GLU A 7 18.19 -3.92 5.20
CA GLU A 7 19.12 -4.37 6.26
C GLU A 7 18.54 -5.51 7.09
N LEU A 8 17.29 -5.38 7.57
CA LEU A 8 16.70 -6.36 8.49
C LEU A 8 16.10 -7.58 7.81
N LEU A 9 15.60 -7.45 6.58
CA LEU A 9 14.88 -8.53 5.88
C LEU A 9 15.68 -9.15 4.74
N GLY A 10 16.83 -8.57 4.36
CA GLY A 10 17.60 -9.00 3.18
C GLY A 10 16.83 -8.83 1.87
N CYS A 11 15.77 -8.02 1.89
CA CYS A 11 14.94 -7.74 0.71
C CYS A 11 15.59 -6.62 -0.13
N ARG A 12 15.04 -6.36 -1.32
CA ARG A 12 15.38 -5.14 -2.08
C ARG A 12 14.22 -4.17 -2.00
N CYS A 13 14.49 -2.87 -2.01
CA CYS A 13 13.47 -1.85 -1.98
C CYS A 13 13.51 -0.94 -3.22
N SER A 14 12.34 -0.41 -3.60
CA SER A 14 12.25 0.74 -4.51
C SER A 14 11.32 1.79 -3.91
N VAL A 15 11.75 3.05 -3.90
CA VAL A 15 10.95 4.15 -3.37
C VAL A 15 10.31 4.91 -4.53
N LEU A 16 9.01 4.76 -4.68
CA LEU A 16 8.21 5.53 -5.62
C LEU A 16 7.96 6.94 -5.04
N LYS A 17 8.09 7.97 -5.88
CA LYS A 17 7.88 9.38 -5.53
C LYS A 17 6.86 10.00 -6.49
N GLY A 18 6.05 10.95 -6.03
CA GLY A 18 5.03 11.61 -6.86
C GLY A 18 3.61 11.08 -6.67
N GLY A 19 3.40 10.25 -5.65
CA GLY A 19 2.07 9.87 -5.18
C GLY A 19 1.52 8.58 -5.79
N MET A 20 0.64 7.95 -5.04
CA MET A 20 -0.01 6.69 -5.41
C MET A 20 -0.80 6.72 -6.74
N PRO A 21 -1.46 7.82 -7.18
CA PRO A 21 -2.16 7.85 -8.46
C PRO A 21 -1.21 7.77 -9.66
N HIS A 22 -0.03 8.42 -9.56
CA HIS A 22 0.96 8.41 -10.63
C HIS A 22 1.55 7.01 -10.85
N HIS A 23 1.69 6.23 -9.77
CA HIS A 23 2.25 4.88 -9.78
C HIS A 23 1.18 3.79 -9.59
N ARG A 24 -0.10 4.08 -9.88
CA ARG A 24 -1.20 3.16 -9.57
C ARG A 24 -0.99 1.79 -10.22
N LEU A 25 -0.57 1.78 -11.48
CA LEU A 25 -0.31 0.55 -12.21
C LEU A 25 0.85 -0.24 -11.58
N ASP A 26 1.99 0.42 -11.32
CA ASP A 26 3.17 -0.22 -10.75
C ASP A 26 2.88 -0.82 -9.37
N ILE A 27 2.16 -0.10 -8.51
CA ILE A 27 1.76 -0.56 -7.17
C ILE A 27 0.88 -1.79 -7.27
N ILE A 28 -0.15 -1.78 -8.13
CA ILE A 28 -1.06 -2.92 -8.24
C ILE A 28 -0.33 -4.13 -8.83
N GLN A 29 0.45 -3.94 -9.89
CA GLN A 29 1.23 -5.03 -10.49
C GLN A 29 2.23 -5.64 -9.50
N HIS A 30 2.85 -4.81 -8.67
CA HIS A 30 3.75 -5.26 -7.60
C HIS A 30 3.02 -6.13 -6.59
N LEU A 31 1.86 -5.67 -6.10
CA LEU A 31 1.07 -6.41 -5.13
C LEU A 31 0.44 -7.70 -5.73
N VAL A 32 0.06 -7.72 -7.01
CA VAL A 32 -0.43 -8.95 -7.67
C VAL A 32 0.65 -10.03 -7.73
N LYS A 33 1.93 -9.66 -7.89
CA LYS A 33 3.06 -10.60 -7.82
C LYS A 33 3.27 -11.17 -6.40
N GLY A 34 2.42 -10.81 -5.44
CA GLY A 34 2.56 -11.18 -4.03
C GLY A 34 3.65 -10.40 -3.30
N TYR A 35 4.14 -9.30 -3.89
CA TYR A 35 5.20 -8.51 -3.29
C TYR A 35 4.62 -7.36 -2.44
N PRO A 36 4.98 -7.25 -1.15
CA PRO A 36 4.38 -6.25 -0.28
C PRO A 36 4.90 -4.84 -0.57
N ALA A 37 4.13 -3.85 -0.12
CA ALA A 37 4.53 -2.45 -0.11
C ALA A 37 4.40 -1.84 1.30
N LEU A 38 5.13 -0.75 1.56
CA LEU A 38 4.97 0.07 2.74
C LEU A 38 4.49 1.47 2.33
N VAL A 39 3.44 1.95 2.99
CA VAL A 39 2.87 3.28 2.71
C VAL A 39 2.83 4.08 4.01
N PRO A 40 3.48 5.26 4.06
CA PRO A 40 3.29 6.18 5.17
C PRO A 40 1.93 6.86 5.03
N TYR A 41 1.22 7.00 6.15
CA TYR A 41 -0.12 7.57 6.20
C TYR A 41 -0.41 8.09 7.61
N ASP A 42 -1.47 8.87 7.79
CA ASP A 42 -1.96 9.26 9.11
C ASP A 42 -2.92 8.18 9.64
N ALA A 43 -2.63 7.64 10.82
CA ALA A 43 -3.41 6.58 11.43
C ALA A 43 -4.42 7.12 12.47
N ASP A 44 -5.69 6.76 12.32
CA ASP A 44 -6.71 7.02 13.35
C ASP A 44 -6.62 5.98 14.51
N ARG A 45 -7.46 6.14 15.54
CA ARG A 45 -7.53 5.25 16.72
C ARG A 45 -7.86 3.80 16.35
N ASN A 46 -8.64 3.59 15.30
CA ASN A 46 -8.93 2.27 14.73
C ASN A 46 -7.89 1.80 13.69
N HIS A 47 -6.81 2.59 13.52
CA HIS A 47 -5.74 2.44 12.53
C HIS A 47 -6.13 2.72 11.08
N GLU A 48 -7.36 3.11 10.78
CA GLU A 48 -7.76 3.46 9.42
C GLU A 48 -7.08 4.76 8.96
N PRO A 49 -6.96 4.96 7.63
CA PRO A 49 -6.42 6.19 7.09
C PRO A 49 -7.29 7.40 7.43
N ILE A 50 -6.66 8.45 7.94
CA ILE A 50 -7.27 9.75 8.18
C ILE A 50 -6.37 10.86 7.61
N CYS A 51 -6.86 12.09 7.48
CA CYS A 51 -6.06 13.24 7.08
C CYS A 51 -5.85 14.19 8.28
N LYS A 52 -4.67 14.15 8.89
CA LYS A 52 -4.28 14.95 10.08
C LYS A 52 -2.94 15.67 9.89
N ARG A 53 -2.63 16.04 8.66
CA ARG A 53 -1.44 16.76 8.18
C ARG A 53 -0.10 16.06 8.46
N GLY A 54 -0.11 14.78 8.86
CA GLY A 54 1.08 14.06 9.32
C GLY A 54 1.21 13.98 10.85
N HIS A 55 0.30 14.61 11.62
CA HIS A 55 0.39 14.61 13.08
C HIS A 55 0.18 13.23 13.71
N LYS A 56 -0.38 12.28 12.94
CA LYS A 56 -0.55 10.88 13.30
C LYS A 56 0.19 9.97 12.32
N ALA A 57 1.26 10.48 11.69
CA ALA A 57 2.03 9.75 10.70
C ALA A 57 2.48 8.40 11.27
N HIS A 58 2.25 7.37 10.48
CA HIS A 58 2.57 5.98 10.73
C HIS A 58 2.84 5.27 9.41
N TRP A 59 3.38 4.07 9.49
CA TRP A 59 3.53 3.16 8.35
C TRP A 59 2.45 2.07 8.35
N ALA A 60 1.93 1.76 7.17
CA ALA A 60 1.14 0.57 6.90
C ALA A 60 1.94 -0.41 6.03
N ALA A 61 1.91 -1.68 6.38
CA ALA A 61 2.32 -2.77 5.50
C ALA A 61 1.11 -3.20 4.66
N ILE A 62 1.31 -3.24 3.35
CA ILE A 62 0.30 -3.57 2.34
C ILE A 62 0.71 -4.91 1.70
N PRO A 63 0.21 -6.05 2.22
CA PRO A 63 0.59 -7.37 1.71
C PRO A 63 -0.12 -7.77 0.40
N GLY A 64 -1.18 -7.07 0.01
CA GLY A 64 -1.96 -7.42 -1.18
C GLY A 64 -3.15 -6.49 -1.38
N LEU A 65 -4.03 -6.85 -2.32
CA LEU A 65 -5.19 -6.05 -2.67
C LEU A 65 -6.39 -6.91 -3.12
N ILE A 66 -7.56 -6.28 -3.22
CA ILE A 66 -8.76 -6.79 -3.89
C ILE A 66 -9.18 -5.78 -4.95
N LEU A 67 -9.49 -6.25 -6.16
CA LEU A 67 -10.01 -5.43 -7.26
C LEU A 67 -11.46 -5.80 -7.53
N GLY A 68 -12.32 -4.78 -7.61
CA GLY A 68 -13.66 -4.89 -8.17
C GLY A 68 -13.62 -4.54 -9.66
N ILE A 69 -14.05 -5.48 -10.50
CA ILE A 69 -13.93 -5.41 -11.95
C ILE A 69 -15.30 -5.67 -12.58
N ASP A 70 -15.69 -4.87 -13.57
CA ASP A 70 -16.97 -5.06 -14.28
C ASP A 70 -16.96 -6.35 -15.11
N GLN A 71 -18.15 -6.94 -15.29
CA GLN A 71 -18.43 -8.25 -15.93
C GLN A 71 -17.30 -8.84 -16.77
N TRP A 72 -16.67 -9.88 -16.27
CA TRP A 72 -15.47 -10.48 -16.84
C TRP A 72 -15.75 -11.23 -18.16
N GLN A 73 -15.18 -10.81 -19.30
CA GLN A 73 -15.29 -11.52 -20.58
C GLN A 73 -13.97 -12.25 -20.91
N GLY A 74 -14.08 -13.47 -21.45
CA GLY A 74 -13.03 -14.50 -21.47
C GLY A 74 -11.66 -14.07 -22.06
N GLY A 75 -10.59 -14.60 -21.46
CA GLY A 75 -9.18 -14.33 -21.81
C GLY A 75 -8.36 -13.63 -20.71
N LEU A 76 -9.04 -13.07 -19.71
CA LEU A 76 -8.41 -12.30 -18.63
C LEU A 76 -7.94 -13.20 -17.45
N LEU A 77 -8.31 -14.50 -17.42
CA LEU A 77 -8.00 -15.46 -16.34
C LEU A 77 -6.67 -16.20 -16.50
N ASP A 78 -5.88 -15.89 -17.52
CA ASP A 78 -4.54 -16.46 -17.61
C ASP A 78 -3.74 -16.01 -16.37
N GLY A 79 -3.44 -16.95 -15.48
CA GLY A 79 -2.83 -16.65 -14.17
C GLY A 79 -3.82 -16.41 -13.03
N TYR A 80 -5.11 -16.70 -13.18
CA TYR A 80 -6.09 -16.56 -12.11
C TYR A 80 -6.90 -17.84 -11.91
N GLN A 81 -7.12 -18.19 -10.65
CA GLN A 81 -7.91 -19.35 -10.25
C GLN A 81 -9.12 -18.88 -9.44
N GLN A 82 -10.30 -19.38 -9.79
CA GLN A 82 -11.52 -19.14 -9.03
C GLN A 82 -11.41 -19.71 -7.61
N ASP A 83 -11.98 -19.00 -6.63
CA ASP A 83 -12.05 -19.49 -5.26
C ASP A 83 -12.82 -20.82 -5.18
N SER A 84 -12.39 -21.69 -4.28
CA SER A 84 -13.02 -23.00 -4.04
C SER A 84 -14.35 -22.92 -3.28
N ASP A 85 -14.66 -21.80 -2.62
CA ASP A 85 -15.90 -21.61 -1.88
C ASP A 85 -17.10 -21.50 -2.86
N PRO A 86 -18.08 -22.42 -2.80
CA PRO A 86 -19.24 -22.41 -3.69
C PRO A 86 -20.13 -21.16 -3.54
N HIS A 87 -19.97 -20.39 -2.45
CA HIS A 87 -20.69 -19.13 -2.22
C HIS A 87 -19.96 -17.91 -2.80
N CYS A 88 -18.70 -18.05 -3.22
CA CYS A 88 -17.85 -16.97 -3.75
C CYS A 88 -17.52 -17.16 -5.23
N ARG A 89 -18.55 -17.30 -6.07
CA ARG A 89 -18.38 -17.60 -7.50
C ARG A 89 -17.67 -16.51 -8.31
N ASP A 90 -17.66 -15.27 -7.83
CA ASP A 90 -17.04 -14.14 -8.52
C ASP A 90 -15.70 -13.72 -7.90
N LEU A 91 -15.10 -14.58 -7.06
CA LEU A 91 -13.79 -14.34 -6.46
C LEU A 91 -12.71 -15.16 -7.18
N TYR A 92 -11.62 -14.49 -7.53
CA TYR A 92 -10.49 -15.08 -8.25
C TYR A 92 -9.18 -14.66 -7.58
N HIS A 93 -8.27 -15.62 -7.43
CA HIS A 93 -6.94 -15.44 -6.86
C HIS A 93 -5.88 -15.44 -7.95
N ALA A 94 -4.89 -14.56 -7.82
CA ALA A 94 -3.71 -14.60 -8.67
C ALA A 94 -2.88 -15.85 -8.34
N LEU A 95 -2.41 -16.56 -9.36
CA LEU A 95 -1.44 -17.63 -9.24
C LEU A 95 -0.03 -17.07 -8.93
N PRO A 96 0.88 -17.86 -8.30
CA PRO A 96 2.20 -17.37 -7.87
C PRO A 96 3.07 -16.75 -8.98
N ASP A 97 2.92 -17.22 -10.21
CA ASP A 97 3.69 -16.77 -11.38
C ASP A 97 2.92 -15.81 -12.28
N THR A 98 1.81 -15.25 -11.78
CA THR A 98 1.01 -14.30 -12.54
C THR A 98 1.80 -13.03 -12.74
N THR A 99 2.43 -12.94 -13.91
CA THR A 99 2.91 -11.66 -14.43
C THR A 99 1.67 -10.80 -14.57
N ALA A 100 1.59 -9.74 -13.75
CA ALA A 100 0.65 -8.61 -13.80
C ALA A 100 -0.57 -8.84 -14.70
N PRO A 101 -1.81 -8.78 -14.20
CA PRO A 101 -2.96 -9.14 -15.01
C PRO A 101 -2.88 -8.39 -16.33
N LYS A 102 -3.17 -9.08 -17.44
CA LYS A 102 -3.58 -8.43 -18.69
C LYS A 102 -4.95 -7.77 -18.49
N LEU A 103 -5.16 -7.12 -17.34
CA LEU A 103 -6.34 -6.39 -16.98
C LEU A 103 -6.39 -5.18 -17.88
N ASP A 104 -7.53 -5.00 -18.50
CA ASP A 104 -7.92 -3.66 -18.91
C ASP A 104 -8.27 -2.86 -17.64
N TRP A 105 -7.36 -1.97 -17.26
CA TRP A 105 -7.49 -1.13 -16.07
C TRP A 105 -8.68 -0.18 -16.11
N SER A 106 -9.24 0.08 -17.29
CA SER A 106 -10.47 0.87 -17.43
C SER A 106 -11.68 0.17 -16.78
N ARG A 107 -11.59 -1.15 -16.59
CA ARG A 107 -12.63 -2.00 -16.00
C ARG A 107 -12.52 -2.15 -14.48
N VAL A 108 -11.46 -1.61 -13.87
CA VAL A 108 -11.29 -1.63 -12.41
C VAL A 108 -12.00 -0.42 -11.81
N HIS A 109 -13.17 -0.64 -11.23
CA HIS A 109 -13.97 0.43 -10.64
C HIS A 109 -13.73 0.59 -9.13
N GLN A 110 -13.18 -0.44 -8.48
CA GLN A 110 -12.85 -0.40 -7.06
C GLN A 110 -11.51 -1.08 -6.79
N ALA A 111 -10.70 -0.46 -5.94
CA ALA A 111 -9.46 -1.04 -5.45
C ALA A 111 -9.42 -0.93 -3.92
N PHE A 112 -9.22 -2.06 -3.26
CA PHE A 112 -9.04 -2.15 -1.83
C PHE A 112 -7.69 -2.75 -1.52
N LEU A 113 -7.04 -2.24 -0.49
CA LEU A 113 -5.74 -2.68 -0.03
C LEU A 113 -5.93 -3.45 1.27
N TYR A 114 -5.37 -4.66 1.33
CA TYR A 114 -5.13 -5.29 2.62
C TYR A 114 -4.05 -4.50 3.34
N ALA A 115 -4.26 -4.18 4.60
CA ALA A 115 -3.35 -3.32 5.34
C ALA A 115 -3.16 -3.77 6.79
N ARG A 116 -1.91 -3.72 7.25
CA ARG A 116 -1.52 -3.87 8.66
C ARG A 116 -0.79 -2.64 9.15
N GLN A 117 -1.31 -2.06 10.20
CA GLN A 117 -0.58 -1.09 11.03
C GLN A 117 0.18 -1.86 12.12
N GLY A 118 1.41 -1.44 12.45
CA GLY A 118 2.34 -2.22 13.30
C GLY A 118 1.91 -2.52 14.74
N LYS A 119 0.85 -1.89 15.25
CA LYS A 119 0.27 -2.12 16.58
C LYS A 119 -1.05 -2.90 16.50
N SER A 120 -1.62 -3.04 15.30
CA SER A 120 -2.88 -3.75 15.06
C SER A 120 -2.66 -5.27 15.04
N ARG A 121 -3.55 -6.00 15.71
CA ARG A 121 -3.64 -7.46 15.59
C ARG A 121 -4.45 -7.91 14.37
N ARG A 122 -5.17 -6.98 13.73
CA ARG A 122 -6.12 -7.26 12.65
C ARG A 122 -5.57 -6.80 11.31
N LEU A 123 -5.77 -7.63 10.28
CA LEU A 123 -5.67 -7.22 8.88
C LEU A 123 -6.92 -6.40 8.55
N ALA A 124 -6.73 -5.18 8.07
CA ALA A 124 -7.82 -4.32 7.65
C ALA A 124 -7.92 -4.28 6.12
N LEU A 125 -9.08 -3.86 5.62
CA LEU A 125 -9.32 -3.63 4.21
C LEU A 125 -9.64 -2.14 4.03
N TRP A 126 -8.78 -1.42 3.32
CA TRP A 126 -8.92 0.03 3.12
C TRP A 126 -9.14 0.35 1.65
N LYS A 127 -9.94 1.37 1.35
CA LYS A 127 -10.04 1.89 -0.01
C LYS A 127 -8.70 2.50 -0.44
N TYR A 128 -8.28 2.22 -1.67
CA TYR A 128 -7.06 2.78 -2.25
C TYR A 128 -7.03 4.32 -2.14
N GLU A 129 -8.12 4.98 -2.53
CA GLU A 129 -8.27 6.44 -2.45
C GLU A 129 -8.09 7.00 -1.04
N LEU A 130 -8.61 6.32 0.00
CA LEU A 130 -8.47 6.82 1.37
C LEU A 130 -7.01 6.75 1.86
N LEU A 131 -6.31 5.66 1.54
CA LEU A 131 -4.88 5.55 1.87
C LEU A 131 -4.06 6.57 1.08
N HIS A 132 -4.35 6.74 -0.22
CA HIS A 132 -3.70 7.75 -1.06
C HIS A 132 -3.87 9.16 -0.49
N GLN A 133 -5.11 9.56 -0.17
CA GLN A 133 -5.38 10.90 0.37
C GLN A 133 -4.63 11.14 1.67
N SER A 134 -4.61 10.13 2.56
CA SER A 134 -3.86 10.18 3.82
C SER A 134 -2.34 10.27 3.62
N ASN A 135 -1.79 9.57 2.61
CA ASN A 135 -0.38 9.61 2.23
C ASN A 135 0.04 10.96 1.61
N ALA A 136 -0.80 11.54 0.75
CA ALA A 136 -0.48 12.77 0.01
C ALA A 136 -0.46 14.02 0.89
N GLN A 137 -1.20 14.01 1.99
CA GLN A 137 -1.36 15.15 2.89
C GLN A 137 -0.37 15.18 4.07
N LEU A 138 0.58 14.24 4.13
CA LEU A 138 1.60 14.21 5.19
C LEU A 138 2.56 15.39 5.00
N VAL A 139 2.41 16.46 5.76
CA VAL A 139 3.16 17.70 5.53
C VAL A 139 3.91 18.20 6.77
N GLU A 140 3.43 17.84 7.96
CA GLU A 140 3.87 18.42 9.23
C GLU A 140 4.21 17.36 10.27
N MET A 141 5.22 17.67 11.09
CA MET A 141 5.46 16.97 12.34
C MET A 141 4.42 17.41 13.39
N CYS A 142 3.92 16.45 14.18
CA CYS A 142 3.00 16.76 15.27
C CYS A 142 3.65 17.75 16.25
N PRO A 143 3.00 18.87 16.63
CA PRO A 143 3.60 19.85 17.53
C PRO A 143 4.07 19.28 18.87
N VAL A 144 3.34 18.30 19.41
CA VAL A 144 3.72 17.62 20.66
C VAL A 144 4.99 16.79 20.45
N ARG A 145 5.09 16.05 19.34
CA ARG A 145 6.31 15.26 19.02
C ARG A 145 7.49 16.16 18.67
N ALA A 146 7.24 17.35 18.13
CA ALA A 146 8.29 18.33 17.83
C ALA A 146 8.95 18.88 19.10
N GLN A 147 8.26 18.87 20.25
CA GLN A 147 8.86 19.21 21.55
C GLN A 147 9.83 18.12 22.04
N GLU A 148 9.69 16.90 21.52
CA GLU A 148 10.53 15.73 21.80
C GLU A 148 11.43 15.40 20.59
N ALA A 149 11.96 16.42 19.91
CA ALA A 149 12.66 16.26 18.62
C ALA A 149 13.78 15.22 18.65
N ASP A 150 14.51 15.10 19.77
CA ASP A 150 15.63 14.17 19.93
C ASP A 150 15.21 12.69 19.84
N MET A 151 13.92 12.39 19.99
CA MET A 151 13.37 11.03 19.90
C MET A 151 13.02 10.61 18.46
N TYR A 152 13.04 11.55 17.50
CA TYR A 152 12.56 11.30 16.15
C TYR A 152 13.58 11.72 15.10
N ILE A 153 13.83 10.83 14.14
CA ILE A 153 14.60 11.17 12.94
C ILE A 153 13.64 11.83 11.95
N VAL A 154 13.79 13.14 11.77
CA VAL A 154 13.05 13.92 10.77
C VAL A 154 14.02 14.33 9.66
N PRO A 155 13.72 14.04 8.38
CA PRO A 155 14.54 14.49 7.25
C PRO A 155 14.67 16.02 7.22
N GLU A 156 15.74 16.54 6.62
CA GLU A 156 15.94 18.00 6.47
C GLU A 156 14.78 18.69 5.75
N GLU A 157 14.24 18.00 4.74
CA GLU A 157 13.04 18.32 3.96
C GLU A 157 11.71 18.16 4.74
N GLY A 158 11.80 17.85 6.03
CA GLY A 158 10.67 17.65 6.93
C GLY A 158 9.86 16.38 6.63
N VAL A 159 8.70 16.28 7.29
CA VAL A 159 7.72 15.20 7.05
C VAL A 159 7.22 15.22 5.60
N GLY A 160 6.99 16.42 5.05
CA GLY A 160 6.55 16.62 3.68
C GLY A 160 7.50 16.00 2.66
N GLY A 161 8.78 16.42 2.67
CA GLY A 161 9.75 15.84 1.76
C GLY A 161 10.04 14.39 2.08
N GLY A 162 10.05 14.00 3.36
CA GLY A 162 10.43 12.67 3.83
C GLY A 162 9.42 11.57 3.55
N LEU A 163 8.12 11.83 3.74
CA LEU A 163 7.05 10.81 3.74
C LEU A 163 5.98 11.05 2.69
N SER A 164 5.63 12.31 2.40
CA SER A 164 4.48 12.62 1.54
C SER A 164 4.63 12.00 0.16
N SER A 165 3.55 11.44 -0.36
CA SER A 165 3.49 11.00 -1.76
C SER A 165 4.58 9.99 -2.12
N LYS A 166 5.04 9.22 -1.13
CA LYS A 166 6.01 8.13 -1.28
C LYS A 166 5.38 6.78 -0.96
N VAL A 167 5.83 5.76 -1.67
CA VAL A 167 5.52 4.34 -1.41
C VAL A 167 6.83 3.55 -1.52
N VAL A 168 7.04 2.60 -0.62
CA VAL A 168 8.18 1.68 -0.70
C VAL A 168 7.69 0.33 -1.20
N LEU A 169 8.17 -0.09 -2.37
CA LEU A 169 7.95 -1.43 -2.89
C LEU A 169 9.02 -2.36 -2.32
N LEU A 170 8.63 -3.50 -1.75
CA LEU A 170 9.54 -4.52 -1.23
C LEU A 170 9.59 -5.69 -2.21
N PHE A 171 10.80 -6.09 -2.60
CA PHE A 171 11.04 -7.25 -3.48
C PHE A 171 11.67 -8.38 -2.67
N PRO A 172 11.37 -9.65 -3.00
CA PRO A 172 11.98 -10.78 -2.31
C PRO A 172 13.53 -10.73 -2.37
N PRO A 173 14.21 -11.35 -1.38
CA PRO A 173 15.64 -11.60 -1.45
C PRO A 173 16.01 -12.32 -2.76
N ARG A 174 17.24 -12.10 -3.24
CA ARG A 174 17.76 -12.83 -4.40
C ARG A 174 18.09 -14.27 -4.04
#